data_AF-A0A2E4PU19-F1
#
_entry.id   AF-A0A2E4PU19-F1
#
_cell.length_a   1.000
_cell.length_b   1.000
_cell.length_c   1.000
_cell.angle_alpha   90.00
_cell.angle_beta   90.00
_cell.angle_gamma   90.00
#
_symmetry.space_group_name_H-M   'P 1'
#
loop_
_entity.id
_entity.type
_entity.pdbx_description
1 polymer ?
#
loop_
_entity_poly.entity_id
_entity_poly.type
_entity_poly.pdbx_seq_one_letter_code
_entity_poly.pdbx_strand_id
1 'polypeptide(L)'
;MIRLKNGSNFNIFMSVTIDIVIPVLNEESALPHCVAKLFAFTEHHPEWKWRVVIADNGSVDRTPEIAAQLADKYNSLSILRLEERGRGRALKKAWSESDADVRLYMDVDLSTGLEALPSLVTSIVDEGYEVAIGSRLSKGSKVVNRSFKREVTSRGYNILIHLFFPLTKFKDAQCGFKAIS
;
A
#
# COMPACT_ATOMS: atom_id res chain seq x y z
N MET A 1 13.69 2.02 -8.87
CA MET A 1 13.75 3.10 -7.86
C MET A 1 14.10 4.37 -8.63
N ILE A 2 13.17 5.31 -8.77
CA ILE A 2 13.40 6.57 -9.47
C ILE A 2 13.81 7.59 -8.41
N ARG A 3 14.96 8.25 -8.60
CA ARG A 3 15.47 9.32 -7.75
C ARG A 3 15.09 10.65 -8.38
N LEU A 4 14.18 11.38 -7.75
CA LEU A 4 13.96 12.81 -7.99
C LEU A 4 14.38 13.51 -6.69
N LYS A 5 15.30 14.48 -6.80
CA LYS A 5 15.82 15.23 -5.66
C LYS A 5 14.86 16.38 -5.35
N ASN A 6 14.25 16.39 -4.18
CA ASN A 6 13.84 17.62 -3.51
C ASN A 6 14.21 17.51 -2.03
N GLY A 7 15.00 18.48 -1.56
CA GLY A 7 15.47 18.54 -0.18
C GLY A 7 14.49 19.32 0.67
N SER A 8 13.97 18.69 1.72
CA SER A 8 13.28 19.35 2.81
C SER A 8 13.79 18.75 4.12
N ASN A 9 14.43 19.60 4.93
CA ASN A 9 14.91 19.27 6.27
C ASN A 9 13.72 18.89 7.17
N PHE A 10 13.53 17.58 7.39
CA PHE A 10 12.46 17.07 8.25
C PHE A 10 12.82 17.29 9.72
N ASN A 11 12.00 18.06 10.43
CA ASN A 11 12.22 18.39 11.84
C ASN A 11 12.00 17.17 12.74
N ILE A 12 12.99 16.86 13.58
CA ILE A 12 13.12 15.67 14.45
C ILE A 12 12.04 15.57 15.56
N PHE A 13 11.10 16.52 15.67
CA PHE A 13 10.12 16.60 16.76
C PHE A 13 8.66 16.27 16.38
N MET A 14 8.36 15.97 15.11
CA MET A 14 7.02 15.50 14.71
C MET A 14 7.10 14.03 14.27
N SER A 15 6.31 13.15 14.90
CA SER A 15 6.20 11.76 14.45
C SER A 15 5.62 11.75 13.04
N VAL A 16 6.35 11.20 12.08
CA VAL A 16 5.89 11.07 10.68
C VAL A 16 4.58 10.29 10.66
N THR A 17 3.55 10.85 10.03
CA THR A 17 2.23 10.23 9.91
C THR A 17 2.16 9.42 8.62
N ILE A 18 1.65 8.20 8.73
CA ILE A 18 1.61 7.24 7.63
C ILE A 18 0.21 6.70 7.45
N ASP A 19 -0.37 6.90 6.27
CA ASP A 19 -1.67 6.33 5.90
C ASP A 19 -1.49 5.05 5.10
N ILE A 20 -1.98 3.93 5.60
CA ILE A 20 -2.04 2.67 4.88
C ILE A 20 -3.45 2.47 4.33
N VAL A 21 -3.60 2.55 3.02
CA VAL A 21 -4.86 2.28 2.33
C VAL A 21 -4.97 0.80 1.97
N ILE A 22 -6.08 0.16 2.38
CA ILE A 22 -6.43 -1.21 2.04
C ILE A 22 -7.66 -1.18 1.12
N PRO A 23 -7.49 -1.26 -0.21
CA PRO A 23 -8.62 -1.33 -1.13
C PRO A 23 -9.29 -2.71 -1.01
N VAL A 24 -10.62 -2.72 -0.85
CA VAL A 24 -11.42 -3.95 -0.72
C VAL A 24 -12.60 -3.96 -1.69
N LEU A 25 -12.96 -5.14 -2.18
CA LEU A 25 -14.18 -5.40 -2.94
C LEU A 25 -14.62 -6.84 -2.69
N ASN A 26 -15.65 -7.02 -1.87
CA ASN A 26 -16.15 -8.32 -1.43
C ASN A 26 -15.08 -9.19 -0.76
N GLU A 27 -14.50 -8.69 0.33
CA GLU A 27 -13.35 -9.27 1.04
C GLU A 27 -13.70 -9.61 2.50
N GLU A 28 -14.96 -9.96 2.77
CA GLU A 28 -15.49 -10.21 4.12
C GLU A 28 -14.68 -11.25 4.92
N SER A 29 -14.05 -12.21 4.23
CA SER A 29 -13.25 -13.28 4.85
C SER A 29 -11.80 -12.86 5.16
N ALA A 30 -11.18 -12.07 4.29
CA ALA A 30 -9.77 -11.70 4.39
C ALA A 30 -9.55 -10.47 5.28
N LEU A 31 -10.49 -9.52 5.25
CA LEU A 31 -10.36 -8.21 5.88
C LEU A 31 -10.05 -8.26 7.40
N PRO A 32 -10.76 -9.07 8.23
CA PRO A 32 -10.49 -9.10 9.68
C PRO A 32 -9.05 -9.54 10.01
N HIS A 33 -8.56 -10.57 9.32
CA HIS A 33 -7.22 -11.12 9.52
C HIS A 33 -6.14 -10.14 9.07
N CYS A 34 -6.35 -9.50 7.92
CA CYS A 34 -5.44 -8.46 7.40
C CYS A 34 -5.29 -7.31 8.41
N VAL A 35 -6.41 -6.75 8.87
CA VAL A 35 -6.42 -5.61 9.80
C VAL A 35 -5.78 -6.02 11.13
N ALA A 36 -6.13 -7.17 11.70
CA ALA A 36 -5.54 -7.63 12.95
C ALA A 36 -4.01 -7.77 12.87
N LYS A 37 -3.49 -8.37 11.79
CA LYS A 37 -2.04 -8.48 11.57
C LYS A 37 -1.38 -7.13 11.37
N LEU A 38 -2.02 -6.23 10.63
CA LEU A 38 -1.49 -4.90 10.39
C LEU A 38 -1.39 -4.10 11.70
N PHE A 39 -2.42 -4.07 12.53
CA PHE A 39 -2.37 -3.36 13.80
C PHE A 39 -1.32 -3.94 14.76
N ALA A 40 -1.25 -5.28 14.86
CA ALA A 40 -0.19 -5.93 15.63
C ALA A 40 1.21 -5.54 15.13
N PHE A 41 1.41 -5.43 13.80
CA PHE A 41 2.66 -4.95 13.23
C PHE A 41 2.96 -3.49 13.62
N THR A 42 1.96 -2.60 13.53
CA THR A 42 2.15 -1.18 13.87
C THR A 42 2.47 -0.94 15.35
N GLU A 43 1.98 -1.80 16.25
CA GLU A 43 2.34 -1.75 17.68
C GLU A 43 3.83 -2.01 17.93
N HIS A 44 4.48 -2.80 17.06
CA HIS A 44 5.92 -3.07 17.12
C HIS A 44 6.77 -1.99 16.44
N HIS A 45 6.14 -1.01 15.77
CA HIS A 45 6.80 0.08 15.07
C HIS A 45 6.27 1.46 15.52
N PRO A 46 6.43 1.83 16.80
CA PRO A 46 5.88 3.06 17.37
C PRO A 46 6.61 4.34 16.93
N GLU A 47 7.72 4.23 16.19
CA GLU A 47 8.47 5.35 15.63
C GLU A 47 7.67 6.18 14.62
N TRP A 48 6.59 5.61 14.06
CA TRP A 48 5.69 6.29 13.13
C TRP A 48 4.25 6.32 13.64
N LYS A 49 3.51 7.35 13.24
CA LYS A 49 2.09 7.49 13.55
C LYS A 49 1.26 6.86 12.42
N TRP A 50 0.88 5.61 12.62
CA TRP A 50 0.10 4.85 11.64
C TRP A 50 -1.39 5.19 11.69
N ARG A 51 -1.99 5.36 10.51
CA ARG A 51 -3.44 5.36 10.28
C ARG A 51 -3.76 4.36 9.18
N VAL A 52 -4.91 3.72 9.29
CA VAL A 52 -5.38 2.72 8.32
C VAL A 52 -6.68 3.21 7.70
N VAL A 53 -6.79 3.11 6.38
CA VAL A 53 -8.00 3.46 5.63
C VAL A 53 -8.47 2.22 4.87
N ILE A 54 -9.62 1.67 5.25
CA ILE A 54 -10.29 0.65 4.45
C ILE A 54 -11.02 1.38 3.32
N ALA A 55 -10.56 1.20 2.07
CA ALA A 55 -11.16 1.82 0.90
C ALA A 55 -12.08 0.82 0.19
N ASP A 56 -13.34 0.78 0.63
CA ASP A 56 -14.37 -0.11 0.09
C ASP A 56 -14.87 0.39 -1.27
N ASN A 57 -14.64 -0.45 -2.28
CA ASN A 57 -14.86 -0.16 -3.68
C ASN A 57 -16.22 -0.66 -4.19
N GLY A 58 -17.27 -0.52 -3.39
CA GLY A 58 -18.64 -0.91 -3.75
C GLY A 58 -18.92 -2.39 -3.49
N SER A 59 -18.49 -2.88 -2.34
CA SER A 59 -18.82 -4.24 -1.86
C SER A 59 -20.32 -4.40 -1.62
N VAL A 60 -20.82 -5.60 -1.90
CA VAL A 60 -22.23 -6.01 -1.76
C VAL A 60 -22.42 -7.20 -0.83
N ASP A 61 -21.33 -7.71 -0.27
CA ASP A 61 -21.29 -8.72 0.79
C ASP A 61 -21.17 -8.03 2.17
N ARG A 62 -20.74 -8.77 3.20
CA ARG A 62 -20.62 -8.24 4.57
C ARG A 62 -19.37 -7.41 4.82
N THR A 63 -18.54 -7.15 3.79
CA THR A 63 -17.33 -6.32 3.92
C THR A 63 -17.59 -4.96 4.60
N PRO A 64 -18.66 -4.20 4.27
CA PRO A 64 -18.89 -2.88 4.88
C PRO A 64 -19.24 -2.97 6.36
N GLU A 65 -20.02 -3.98 6.74
CA GLU A 65 -20.41 -4.27 8.12
C GLU A 65 -19.18 -4.63 8.97
N ILE A 66 -18.32 -5.49 8.42
CA ILE A 66 -17.07 -5.90 9.04
C ILE A 66 -16.10 -4.73 9.16
N ALA A 67 -15.99 -3.89 8.13
CA ALA A 67 -15.17 -2.69 8.17
C ALA A 67 -15.60 -1.74 9.30
N ALA A 68 -16.92 -1.52 9.47
CA ALA A 68 -17.48 -0.71 10.55
C ALA A 68 -17.08 -1.25 11.93
N GLN A 69 -17.24 -2.56 12.16
CA GLN A 69 -16.85 -3.20 13.42
C GLN A 69 -15.34 -3.07 13.71
N LEU A 70 -14.51 -3.13 12.67
CA LEU A 70 -13.06 -2.95 12.80
C LEU A 70 -12.72 -1.48 13.11
N ALA A 71 -13.42 -0.52 12.54
CA ALA A 71 -13.23 0.91 12.83
C ALA A 71 -13.59 1.24 14.29
N ASP A 72 -14.67 0.64 14.82
CA ASP A 72 -15.04 0.78 16.23
C ASP A 72 -13.99 0.17 17.18
N LYS A 73 -13.28 -0.86 16.72
CA LYS A 73 -12.24 -1.55 17.48
C LYS A 73 -10.90 -0.82 17.49
N TYR A 74 -10.53 -0.18 16.38
CA TYR A 74 -9.20 0.43 16.21
C TYR A 74 -9.32 1.93 15.93
N ASN A 75 -8.97 2.76 16.93
CA ASN A 75 -9.13 4.23 16.85
C ASN A 75 -8.42 4.89 15.66
N SER A 76 -7.34 4.31 15.15
CA SER A 76 -6.60 4.83 13.99
C SER A 76 -7.07 4.24 12.65
N LEU A 77 -8.22 3.54 12.63
CA LEU A 77 -8.83 2.98 11.44
C LEU A 77 -10.00 3.86 10.99
N SER A 78 -10.05 4.18 9.71
CA SER A 78 -11.17 4.86 9.06
C SER A 78 -11.66 4.07 7.85
N ILE A 79 -12.86 4.39 7.38
CA ILE A 79 -13.49 3.74 6.24
C ILE A 79 -13.80 4.80 5.18
N LEU A 80 -13.40 4.51 3.95
CA LEU A 80 -13.77 5.26 2.78
C LEU A 80 -14.57 4.34 1.86
N ARG A 81 -15.86 4.60 1.68
CA ARG A 81 -16.70 3.85 0.74
C ARG A 81 -16.94 4.64 -0.54
N LEU A 82 -16.86 3.94 -1.67
CA LEU A 82 -17.25 4.42 -2.98
C LEU A 82 -18.38 3.55 -3.53
N GLU A 83 -19.46 4.18 -3.98
CA GLU A 83 -20.55 3.46 -4.67
C GLU A 83 -20.14 3.04 -6.08
N GLU A 84 -19.34 3.87 -6.77
CA GLU A 84 -18.84 3.55 -8.10
C GLU A 84 -17.54 2.73 -8.06
N ARG A 85 -17.57 1.55 -8.67
CA ARG A 85 -16.43 0.64 -8.71
C ARG A 85 -15.24 1.20 -9.48
N GLY A 86 -14.07 1.06 -8.90
CA GLY A 86 -12.76 1.21 -9.49
C GLY A 86 -11.67 1.31 -8.41
N ARG A 87 -10.79 0.31 -8.31
CA ARG A 87 -9.69 0.30 -7.34
C ARG A 87 -8.84 1.58 -7.41
N GLY A 88 -8.52 2.04 -8.62
CA GLY A 88 -7.78 3.28 -8.82
C GLY A 88 -8.54 4.52 -8.33
N ARG A 89 -9.88 4.52 -8.38
CA ARG A 89 -10.71 5.60 -7.83
C ARG A 89 -10.69 5.58 -6.30
N ALA A 90 -10.80 4.39 -5.70
CA ALA A 90 -10.68 4.20 -4.25
C ALA A 90 -9.34 4.71 -3.72
N LEU A 91 -8.24 4.29 -4.36
CA LEU A 91 -6.90 4.76 -4.01
C LEU A 91 -6.73 6.26 -4.24
N LYS A 92 -7.18 6.78 -5.40
CA LYS A 92 -7.08 8.21 -5.71
C LYS A 92 -7.80 9.05 -4.66
N LYS A 93 -9.03 8.68 -4.29
CA LYS A 93 -9.81 9.42 -3.30
C LYS A 93 -9.14 9.38 -1.92
N ALA A 94 -8.78 8.19 -1.44
CA ALA A 94 -8.09 8.03 -0.16
C ALA A 94 -6.80 8.85 -0.07
N TRP A 95 -5.97 8.83 -1.12
CA TRP A 95 -4.72 9.59 -1.14
C TRP A 95 -4.93 11.10 -1.28
N SER A 96 -5.94 11.53 -2.04
CA SER A 96 -6.22 12.96 -2.25
C SER A 96 -6.83 13.63 -1.01
N GLU A 97 -7.49 12.86 -0.15
CA GLU A 97 -8.08 13.33 1.11
C GLU A 97 -7.13 13.18 2.31
N SER A 98 -6.01 12.47 2.13
CA SER A 98 -5.02 12.23 3.17
C SER A 98 -4.09 13.42 3.36
N ASP A 99 -3.90 13.82 4.62
CA ASP A 99 -2.92 14.82 5.08
C ASP A 99 -1.63 14.18 5.63
N ALA A 100 -1.43 12.87 5.45
CA ALA A 100 -0.25 12.16 5.93
C ALA A 100 1.03 12.59 5.20
N ASP A 101 2.16 12.43 5.90
CA ASP A 101 3.51 12.63 5.33
C ASP A 101 3.89 11.49 4.38
N VAL A 102 3.33 10.29 4.58
CA VAL A 102 3.52 9.14 3.69
C VAL A 102 2.17 8.45 3.45
N ARG A 103 1.83 8.25 2.18
CA ARG A 103 0.64 7.51 1.75
C ARG A 103 1.07 6.18 1.15
N LEU A 104 0.60 5.10 1.75
CA LEU A 104 0.86 3.73 1.38
C LEU A 104 -0.43 3.08 0.86
N TYR A 105 -0.27 2.03 0.05
CA TYR A 105 -1.34 1.05 -0.09
C TYR A 105 -0.78 -0.37 -0.09
N MET A 106 -1.59 -1.30 0.38
CA MET A 106 -1.30 -2.73 0.40
C MET A 106 -2.55 -3.55 0.06
N ASP A 107 -2.37 -4.76 -0.47
CA ASP A 107 -3.47 -5.69 -0.74
C ASP A 107 -3.97 -6.36 0.56
N VAL A 108 -5.29 -6.59 0.65
CA VAL A 108 -5.95 -7.23 1.81
C VAL A 108 -5.51 -8.68 2.02
N ASP A 109 -4.98 -9.34 1.00
CA ASP A 109 -4.53 -10.73 1.06
C ASP A 109 -3.14 -10.91 1.70
N LEU A 110 -2.48 -9.81 2.09
CA LEU A 110 -1.10 -9.80 2.62
C LEU A 110 -0.11 -10.50 1.68
N SER A 111 -0.32 -10.43 0.37
CA SER A 111 0.57 -11.04 -0.64
C SER A 111 2.00 -10.49 -0.62
N THR A 112 2.19 -9.29 -0.04
CA THR A 112 3.51 -8.77 0.36
C THR A 112 3.58 -8.75 1.88
N GLY A 113 4.64 -9.33 2.44
CA GLY A 113 4.85 -9.36 3.89
C GLY A 113 5.00 -7.94 4.48
N LEU A 114 4.43 -7.74 5.67
CA LEU A 114 4.48 -6.46 6.38
C LEU A 114 5.90 -6.07 6.78
N GLU A 115 6.82 -7.03 6.85
CA GLU A 115 8.24 -6.83 7.13
C GLU A 115 8.94 -5.95 6.07
N ALA A 116 8.32 -5.75 4.89
CA ALA A 116 8.79 -4.84 3.87
C ALA A 116 8.35 -3.38 4.08
N LEU A 117 7.35 -3.11 4.95
CA LEU A 117 6.85 -1.75 5.23
C LEU A 117 7.94 -0.81 5.74
N PRO A 118 8.80 -1.18 6.72
CA PRO A 118 9.80 -0.27 7.27
C PRO A 118 10.77 0.22 6.20
N SER A 119 11.27 -0.69 5.36
CA SER A 119 12.16 -0.33 4.25
C SER A 119 11.48 0.62 3.25
N LEU A 120 10.18 0.44 3.00
CA LEU A 120 9.45 1.29 2.08
C LEU A 120 9.26 2.70 2.64
N VAL A 121 8.95 2.81 3.93
CA VAL A 121 8.80 4.07 4.65
C VAL A 121 10.14 4.80 4.75
N THR A 122 11.20 4.14 5.19
CA THR A 122 12.57 4.70 5.27
C THR A 122 13.05 5.25 3.94
N SER A 123 12.75 4.59 2.81
CA SER A 123 13.09 5.14 1.50
C SER A 123 12.41 6.50 1.23
N ILE A 124 11.19 6.72 1.71
CA ILE A 124 10.54 8.03 1.57
C ILE A 124 11.11 9.04 2.58
N VAL A 125 11.08 8.66 3.86
CA VAL A 125 11.36 9.57 4.99
C VAL A 125 12.85 9.93 5.10
N ASP A 126 13.71 8.93 5.06
CA ASP A 126 15.14 9.09 5.36
C ASP A 126 15.97 9.30 4.09
N GLU A 127 15.61 8.62 2.99
CA GLU A 127 16.35 8.70 1.73
C GLU A 127 15.82 9.80 0.79
N GLY A 128 14.66 10.38 1.10
CA GLY A 128 14.05 11.49 0.35
C GLY A 128 13.52 11.11 -1.02
N TYR A 129 13.07 9.87 -1.22
CA TYR A 129 12.36 9.49 -2.46
C TYR A 129 10.91 9.96 -2.42
N GLU A 130 10.40 10.48 -3.55
CA GLU A 130 8.98 10.85 -3.67
C GLU A 130 8.08 9.63 -3.91
N VAL A 131 8.63 8.55 -4.48
CA VAL A 131 7.89 7.31 -4.78
C VAL A 131 8.75 6.09 -4.51
N ALA A 132 8.25 5.20 -3.67
CA ALA A 132 8.84 3.90 -3.42
C ALA A 132 7.85 2.79 -3.85
N ILE A 133 8.35 1.77 -4.52
CA ILE A 133 7.53 0.64 -5.00
C ILE A 133 8.22 -0.64 -4.55
N GLY A 134 7.52 -1.46 -3.77
CA GLY A 134 7.95 -2.81 -3.47
C GLY A 134 8.09 -3.59 -4.78
N SER A 135 9.08 -4.47 -4.88
CA SER A 135 9.28 -5.25 -6.11
C SER A 135 9.35 -6.72 -5.76
N ARG A 136 8.39 -7.50 -6.27
CA ARG A 136 8.43 -8.97 -6.18
C ARG A 136 9.56 -9.58 -7.02
N LEU A 137 10.21 -8.77 -7.87
CA LEU A 137 11.29 -9.15 -8.78
C LEU A 137 12.66 -8.57 -8.36
N SER A 138 12.78 -7.96 -7.17
CA SER A 138 14.09 -7.51 -6.65
C SER A 138 14.93 -8.71 -6.19
N LYS A 139 16.26 -8.57 -6.22
CA LYS A 139 17.17 -9.55 -5.60
C LYS A 139 16.80 -9.67 -4.11
N GLY A 140 16.43 -10.87 -3.67
CA GLY A 140 16.01 -11.15 -2.28
C GLY A 140 14.52 -11.42 -2.08
N SER A 141 13.66 -11.08 -3.06
CA SER A 141 12.24 -11.42 -3.00
C SER A 141 12.01 -12.92 -3.20
N LYS A 142 11.29 -13.56 -2.26
CA LYS A 142 10.80 -14.94 -2.39
C LYS A 142 9.33 -14.92 -2.78
N VAL A 143 9.05 -15.14 -4.05
CA VAL A 143 7.68 -15.31 -4.54
C VAL A 143 7.29 -16.78 -4.39
N VAL A 144 6.39 -17.07 -3.45
CA VAL A 144 5.90 -18.44 -3.18
C VAL A 144 4.56 -18.65 -3.91
N ASN A 145 4.34 -19.83 -4.50
CA ASN A 145 3.08 -20.25 -5.14
C ASN A 145 2.57 -19.37 -6.32
N ARG A 146 3.45 -19.03 -7.27
CA ARG A 146 3.03 -18.36 -8.52
C ARG A 146 2.87 -19.37 -9.67
N SER A 147 1.70 -19.38 -10.29
CA SER A 147 1.47 -20.16 -11.53
C SER A 147 2.34 -19.63 -12.67
N PHE A 148 2.94 -20.53 -13.45
CA PHE A 148 3.80 -20.22 -14.60
C PHE A 148 3.16 -19.22 -15.59
N LYS A 149 1.84 -19.35 -15.82
CA LYS A 149 1.08 -18.41 -16.68
C LYS A 149 1.09 -16.98 -16.13
N ARG A 150 0.90 -16.81 -14.81
CA ARG A 150 0.94 -15.50 -14.12
C ARG A 150 2.33 -14.87 -14.15
N GLU A 151 3.39 -15.66 -14.27
CA GLU A 151 4.74 -15.16 -14.41
C GLU A 151 5.03 -14.67 -15.83
N VAL A 152 4.66 -15.44 -16.84
CA VAL A 152 4.83 -15.06 -18.26
C VAL A 152 4.05 -13.78 -18.58
N THR A 153 2.78 -13.68 -18.19
CA THR A 153 1.97 -12.48 -18.45
C THR A 153 2.54 -11.24 -17.76
N SER A 154 3.02 -11.37 -16.52
CA SER A 154 3.58 -10.25 -15.77
C SER A 154 4.94 -9.80 -16.33
N ARG A 155 5.78 -10.72 -16.77
CA ARG A 155 7.04 -10.39 -17.46
C ARG A 155 6.78 -9.73 -18.80
N GLY A 156 5.84 -10.26 -19.61
CA GLY A 156 5.44 -9.67 -20.89
C GLY A 156 4.91 -8.25 -20.75
N TYR A 157 4.09 -7.98 -19.74
CA TYR A 157 3.56 -6.64 -19.48
C TYR A 157 4.64 -5.64 -19.05
N ASN A 158 5.59 -6.05 -18.18
CA ASN A 158 6.72 -5.20 -17.82
C ASN A 158 7.62 -4.91 -19.04
N ILE A 159 7.87 -5.91 -19.91
CA ILE A 159 8.62 -5.70 -21.16
C ILE A 159 7.94 -4.66 -22.04
N LEU A 160 6.62 -4.72 -22.19
CA LEU A 160 5.88 -3.72 -22.97
C LEU A 160 6.00 -2.32 -22.34
N ILE A 161 5.88 -2.19 -21.02
CA ILE A 161 6.07 -0.91 -20.34
C ILE A 161 7.48 -0.36 -20.58
N HIS A 162 8.53 -1.19 -20.45
CA HIS A 162 9.90 -0.75 -20.68
C HIS A 162 10.19 -0.42 -22.15
N LEU A 163 9.49 -1.08 -23.09
CA LEU A 163 9.63 -0.82 -24.52
C LEU A 163 8.99 0.53 -24.92
N PHE A 164 7.78 0.82 -24.42
CA PHE A 164 7.07 2.06 -24.75
C PHE A 164 7.47 3.25 -23.88
N PHE A 165 7.98 2.99 -22.66
CA PHE A 165 8.43 4.02 -21.72
C PHE A 165 9.86 3.73 -21.24
N PRO A 166 10.87 3.83 -22.12
CA PRO A 166 12.25 3.41 -21.83
C PRO A 166 12.94 4.25 -20.72
N LEU A 167 12.39 5.41 -20.38
CA LEU A 167 12.87 6.27 -19.29
C LEU A 167 12.36 5.81 -17.90
N THR A 168 11.49 4.81 -17.82
CA THR A 168 10.95 4.32 -16.55
C THR A 168 11.96 3.44 -15.81
N LYS A 169 12.32 3.79 -14.57
CA LYS A 169 13.26 3.01 -13.73
C LYS A 169 12.58 2.07 -12.72
N PHE A 170 11.30 1.77 -12.89
CA PHE A 170 10.56 0.83 -12.04
C PHE A 170 10.69 -0.59 -12.60
N LYS A 171 10.93 -1.59 -11.73
CA LYS A 171 11.08 -3.00 -12.14
C LYS A 171 9.78 -3.80 -12.14
N ASP A 172 8.79 -3.35 -11.36
CA ASP A 172 7.46 -3.96 -11.29
C ASP A 172 6.42 -2.84 -11.12
N ALA A 173 5.79 -2.43 -12.23
CA ALA A 173 4.75 -1.40 -12.21
C ALA A 173 3.45 -1.90 -11.53
N GLN A 174 3.27 -3.22 -11.46
CA GLN A 174 2.06 -3.90 -11.00
C GLN A 174 2.13 -4.34 -9.52
N CYS A 175 3.17 -3.94 -8.78
CA CYS A 175 3.25 -4.32 -7.38
C CYS A 175 2.21 -3.56 -6.53
N GLY A 176 1.47 -4.34 -5.75
CA GLY A 176 0.42 -3.93 -4.81
C GLY A 176 0.92 -3.15 -3.59
N PHE A 177 2.18 -2.70 -3.61
CA PHE A 177 2.89 -2.18 -2.44
C PHE A 177 3.68 -0.94 -2.86
N LYS A 178 3.11 0.26 -2.60
CA LYS A 178 3.69 1.54 -3.03
C LYS A 178 3.54 2.58 -1.93
N ALA A 179 4.55 3.44 -1.81
CA ALA A 179 4.56 4.62 -0.96
C ALA A 179 4.76 5.87 -1.82
N ILE A 180 4.11 6.96 -1.42
CA ILE A 180 4.36 8.31 -1.91
C ILE A 180 4.46 9.26 -0.72
N SER A 181 5.30 10.30 -0.82
CA SER A 181 5.29 11.44 0.11
C SER A 181 4.07 12.33 -0.11
#